data_AF-A0A7X4Z913-F1
#
_entry.id   AF-A0A7X4Z913-F1
#
_cell.length_a   1.000
_cell.length_b   1.000
_cell.length_c   1.000
_cell.angle_alpha   90.00
_cell.angle_beta   90.00
_cell.angle_gamma   90.00
#
_symmetry.space_group_name_H-M   'P 1'
#
loop_
_entity.id
_entity.type
_entity.pdbx_description
1 polymer ?
#
loop_
_entity_poly.entity_id
_entity_poly.type
_entity_poly.pdbx_seq_one_letter_code
_entity_poly.pdbx_strand_id
1 'polypeptide(L)'
;MEKEVVYIAELDADVDDVIAAEYLHRKGVLKEVVCDPLPKMAEGKERKKQLEEIGIKVSSKIPPVARYVFVGGALTELARYLINHKIEYLVMNGGFVGCNIVKNSLDKFKGKQTVRTFNFNCDVKATDIVLKSPNIGTILLVGKNVCHSEKNTLNGIWGEEKELLEKYHVKPTKRQHDMLACREGLILIGLLTEPSYLNYKAVRPYNTGLKGNMTEWGSTVTSPYRSVLAAVDWK
;
A
#
# COMPACT_ATOMS: atom_id res chain seq x y z
N MET A 1 -11.38 14.21 -15.04
CA MET A 1 -10.19 14.07 -14.19
C MET A 1 -9.17 13.25 -14.96
N GLU A 2 -7.92 13.69 -15.03
CA GLU A 2 -6.88 12.94 -15.72
C GLU A 2 -6.52 11.69 -14.91
N LYS A 3 -6.34 10.55 -15.59
CA LYS A 3 -5.94 9.30 -14.94
C LYS A 3 -4.45 9.33 -14.65
N GLU A 4 -4.08 9.54 -13.40
CA GLU A 4 -2.68 9.78 -12.99
C GLU A 4 -2.08 8.71 -12.08
N VAL A 5 -2.92 7.84 -11.48
CA VAL A 5 -2.48 6.84 -10.50
C VAL A 5 -2.08 5.54 -11.18
N VAL A 6 -0.84 5.10 -10.96
CA VAL A 6 -0.39 3.73 -11.28
C VAL A 6 -0.46 2.89 -10.02
N TYR A 7 -1.18 1.77 -10.07
CA TYR A 7 -1.34 0.85 -8.94
C TYR A 7 -0.50 -0.42 -9.14
N ILE A 8 0.40 -0.74 -8.23
CA ILE A 8 1.21 -1.96 -8.26
C ILE A 8 0.55 -3.01 -7.37
N ALA A 9 0.23 -4.17 -7.96
CA ALA A 9 -0.60 -5.20 -7.34
C ALA A 9 0.06 -6.58 -7.30
N GLU A 10 -0.20 -7.33 -6.23
CA GLU A 10 0.09 -8.76 -6.09
C GLU A 10 -1.23 -9.55 -6.16
N LEU A 11 -1.46 -10.26 -7.26
CA LEU A 11 -2.77 -10.85 -7.53
C LEU A 11 -2.93 -12.31 -7.07
N ASP A 12 -1.89 -13.00 -6.61
CA ASP A 12 -1.99 -14.42 -6.24
C ASP A 12 -2.52 -14.63 -4.81
N ALA A 13 -2.15 -13.81 -3.82
CA ALA A 13 -2.44 -14.10 -2.41
C ALA A 13 -3.93 -13.99 -2.07
N ASP A 14 -4.53 -12.82 -2.24
CA ASP A 14 -5.95 -12.61 -1.96
C ASP A 14 -6.57 -11.52 -2.86
N VAL A 15 -7.80 -11.08 -2.54
CA VAL A 15 -8.59 -10.16 -3.36
C VAL A 15 -8.36 -8.67 -3.02
N ASP A 16 -7.54 -8.35 -2.01
CA ASP A 16 -7.37 -6.97 -1.50
C ASP A 16 -6.87 -6.01 -2.59
N ASP A 17 -5.88 -6.44 -3.36
CA ASP A 17 -5.32 -5.71 -4.50
C ASP A 17 -6.35 -5.48 -5.63
N VAL A 18 -7.25 -6.44 -5.87
CA VAL A 18 -8.30 -6.32 -6.88
C VAL A 18 -9.33 -5.27 -6.45
N ILE A 19 -9.72 -5.29 -5.18
CA ILE A 19 -10.64 -4.32 -4.59
C ILE A 19 -10.03 -2.92 -4.61
N ALA A 20 -8.76 -2.78 -4.22
CA ALA A 20 -8.07 -1.51 -4.26
C ALA A 20 -7.95 -0.94 -5.68
N ALA A 21 -7.64 -1.79 -6.67
CA ALA A 21 -7.61 -1.40 -8.07
C ALA A 21 -9.01 -0.96 -8.56
N GLU A 22 -10.06 -1.72 -8.30
CA GLU A 22 -11.41 -1.32 -8.69
C GLU A 22 -11.90 -0.07 -7.94
N TYR A 23 -11.54 0.10 -6.67
CA TYR A 23 -11.82 1.32 -5.92
C TYR A 23 -11.21 2.55 -6.63
N LEU A 24 -9.91 2.51 -6.95
CA LEU A 24 -9.24 3.58 -7.70
C LEU A 24 -9.85 3.80 -9.09
N HIS A 25 -10.31 2.73 -9.75
CA HIS A 25 -11.01 2.81 -11.03
C HIS A 25 -12.37 3.51 -10.89
N ARG A 26 -13.19 3.14 -9.90
CA ARG A 26 -14.49 3.75 -9.59
C ARG A 26 -14.37 5.24 -9.23
N LYS A 27 -13.27 5.65 -8.58
CA LYS A 27 -12.96 7.07 -8.34
C LYS A 27 -12.46 7.81 -9.59
N GLY A 28 -12.25 7.13 -10.71
CA GLY A 28 -11.87 7.72 -12.00
C GLY A 28 -10.42 8.20 -12.09
N VAL A 29 -9.55 7.75 -11.17
CA VAL A 29 -8.15 8.22 -11.05
C VAL A 29 -7.12 7.20 -11.54
N LEU A 30 -7.51 5.91 -11.63
CA LEU A 30 -6.62 4.82 -12.03
C LEU A 30 -6.24 4.91 -13.51
N LYS A 31 -4.94 4.99 -13.77
CA LYS A 31 -4.34 4.90 -15.11
C LYS A 31 -4.17 3.46 -15.56
N GLU A 32 -3.46 2.66 -14.76
CA GLU A 32 -3.25 1.24 -15.01
C GLU A 32 -2.81 0.51 -13.75
N VAL A 33 -3.01 -0.80 -13.75
CA VAL A 33 -2.46 -1.73 -12.77
C VAL A 33 -1.16 -2.33 -13.33
N VAL A 34 -0.13 -2.42 -12.49
CA VAL A 34 1.13 -3.09 -12.78
C VAL A 34 1.21 -4.31 -11.89
N CYS A 35 1.29 -5.51 -12.47
CA CYS A 35 1.46 -6.72 -11.68
C CYS A 35 2.93 -6.88 -11.25
N ASP A 36 3.19 -6.80 -9.95
CA ASP A 36 4.49 -7.07 -9.35
C ASP A 36 4.33 -7.79 -8.01
N PRO A 37 4.62 -9.10 -7.94
CA PRO A 37 5.00 -9.99 -9.05
C PRO A 37 3.88 -10.24 -10.08
N LEU A 38 4.27 -10.80 -11.23
CA LEU A 38 3.32 -11.37 -12.18
C LEU A 38 2.57 -12.56 -11.55
N PRO A 39 1.24 -12.66 -11.74
CA PRO A 39 0.46 -13.76 -11.19
C PRO A 39 0.89 -15.10 -11.79
N LYS A 40 1.14 -16.07 -10.92
CA LYS A 40 1.53 -17.44 -11.28
C LYS A 40 0.36 -18.40 -11.12
N MET A 41 -0.46 -18.17 -10.08
CA MET A 41 -1.58 -19.02 -9.71
C MET A 41 -2.77 -18.83 -10.66
N ALA A 42 -3.64 -19.84 -10.75
CA ALA A 42 -4.83 -19.76 -11.59
C ALA A 42 -5.76 -18.63 -11.09
N GLU A 43 -5.90 -18.51 -9.78
CA GLU A 43 -6.68 -17.47 -9.10
C GLU A 43 -6.17 -16.07 -9.43
N GLY A 44 -4.84 -15.86 -9.42
CA GLY A 44 -4.26 -14.55 -9.76
C GLY A 44 -4.40 -14.20 -11.23
N LYS A 45 -4.32 -15.19 -12.13
CA LYS A 45 -4.60 -14.99 -13.56
C LYS A 45 -6.06 -14.64 -13.81
N GLU A 46 -6.99 -15.26 -13.07
CA GLU A 46 -8.41 -14.94 -13.15
C GLU A 46 -8.70 -13.54 -12.61
N ARG A 47 -8.10 -13.15 -11.47
CA ARG A 47 -8.20 -11.79 -10.94
C ARG A 47 -7.67 -10.74 -11.92
N LYS A 48 -6.56 -11.03 -12.61
CA LYS A 48 -6.06 -10.18 -13.69
C LYS A 48 -7.10 -10.02 -14.80
N LYS A 49 -7.72 -11.12 -15.25
CA LYS A 49 -8.76 -11.09 -16.28
C LYS A 49 -9.98 -10.27 -15.85
N GLN A 50 -10.41 -10.41 -14.59
CA GLN A 50 -11.51 -9.63 -14.02
C GLN A 50 -11.25 -8.12 -14.07
N LEU A 51 -10.02 -7.69 -13.78
CA LEU A 51 -9.63 -6.27 -13.92
C LEU A 51 -9.69 -5.82 -15.39
N GLU A 52 -9.18 -6.63 -16.31
CA GLU A 52 -9.20 -6.32 -17.75
C GLU A 52 -10.63 -6.24 -18.30
N GLU A 53 -11.54 -7.11 -17.85
CA GLU A 53 -12.96 -7.14 -18.25
C GLU A 53 -13.75 -5.89 -17.83
N ILE A 54 -13.40 -5.27 -16.71
CA ILE A 54 -13.99 -3.99 -16.28
C ILE A 54 -13.28 -2.77 -16.89
N GLY A 55 -12.41 -2.99 -17.88
CA GLY A 55 -11.74 -1.92 -18.62
C GLY A 55 -10.51 -1.32 -17.92
N ILE A 56 -9.96 -2.01 -16.91
CA ILE A 56 -8.69 -1.61 -16.30
C ILE A 56 -7.54 -2.17 -17.16
N LYS A 57 -6.66 -1.28 -17.61
CA LYS A 57 -5.41 -1.68 -18.26
C LYS A 57 -4.50 -2.36 -17.23
N VAL A 58 -4.01 -3.56 -17.54
CA VAL A 58 -3.04 -4.29 -16.72
C VAL A 58 -1.73 -4.49 -17.50
N SER A 59 -0.62 -4.13 -16.87
CA SER A 59 0.72 -4.15 -17.45
C SER A 59 1.71 -4.91 -16.57
N SER A 60 2.86 -5.28 -17.12
CA SER A 60 3.98 -5.87 -16.38
C SER A 60 5.07 -4.87 -16.01
N LYS A 61 4.94 -3.61 -16.46
CA LYS A 61 5.91 -2.54 -16.23
C LYS A 61 5.18 -1.22 -15.96
N ILE A 62 5.79 -0.39 -15.11
CA ILE A 62 5.34 0.98 -14.87
C ILE A 62 5.47 1.79 -16.17
N PRO A 63 4.44 2.58 -16.56
CA PRO A 63 4.52 3.40 -17.76
C PRO A 63 5.64 4.44 -17.68
N PRO A 64 6.19 4.92 -18.81
CA PRO A 64 7.31 5.86 -18.82
C PRO A 64 7.05 7.14 -18.00
N VAL A 65 5.79 7.59 -17.97
CA VAL A 65 5.35 8.74 -17.18
C VAL A 65 4.37 8.27 -16.11
N ALA A 66 4.87 8.17 -14.87
CA ALA A 66 4.10 7.91 -13.66
C ALA A 66 4.40 8.99 -12.62
N ARG A 67 3.37 9.71 -12.14
CA ARG A 67 3.52 10.75 -11.11
C ARG A 67 3.19 10.21 -9.72
N TYR A 68 2.09 9.47 -9.63
CA TYR A 68 1.58 8.89 -8.38
C TYR A 68 1.60 7.38 -8.48
N VAL A 69 2.37 6.72 -7.62
CA VAL A 69 2.50 5.27 -7.57
C VAL A 69 1.95 4.75 -6.25
N PHE A 70 0.97 3.86 -6.34
CA PHE A 70 0.31 3.23 -5.22
C PHE A 70 0.69 1.75 -5.21
N VAL A 71 0.92 1.15 -4.05
CA VAL A 71 1.48 -0.21 -3.95
C VAL A 71 0.73 -1.05 -2.92
N GLY A 72 0.06 -2.11 -3.39
CA GLY A 72 -0.41 -3.26 -2.60
C GLY A 72 0.44 -4.53 -2.85
N GLY A 73 1.27 -4.53 -3.90
CA GLY A 73 2.20 -5.63 -4.19
C GLY A 73 3.65 -5.43 -3.72
N ALA A 74 4.58 -6.01 -4.48
CA ALA A 74 6.01 -5.87 -4.28
C ALA A 74 6.54 -4.52 -4.78
N LEU A 75 7.80 -4.22 -4.45
CA LEU A 75 8.48 -2.99 -4.83
C LEU A 75 9.52 -3.19 -5.95
N THR A 76 9.57 -4.37 -6.57
CA THR A 76 10.59 -4.78 -7.55
C THR A 76 10.58 -3.88 -8.79
N GLU A 77 9.41 -3.68 -9.38
CA GLU A 77 9.23 -2.86 -10.57
C GLU A 77 9.46 -1.38 -10.25
N LEU A 78 9.03 -0.92 -9.08
CA LEU A 78 9.28 0.46 -8.66
C LEU A 78 10.76 0.73 -8.44
N ALA A 79 11.49 -0.18 -7.78
CA ALA A 79 12.93 -0.06 -7.59
C ALA A 79 13.66 0.06 -8.92
N ARG A 80 13.26 -0.73 -9.94
CA ARG A 80 13.81 -0.65 -11.29
C ARG A 80 13.44 0.66 -11.99
N TYR A 81 12.19 1.10 -11.89
CA TYR A 81 11.70 2.32 -12.51
C TYR A 81 12.45 3.57 -12.02
N LEU A 82 12.70 3.63 -10.71
CA LEU A 82 13.38 4.75 -10.05
C LEU A 82 14.86 4.91 -10.41
N ILE A 83 15.47 3.98 -11.17
CA ILE A 83 16.84 4.15 -11.69
C ILE A 83 16.89 5.35 -12.64
N ASN A 84 15.88 5.51 -13.49
CA ASN A 84 15.86 6.51 -14.57
C ASN A 84 14.70 7.51 -14.48
N HIS A 85 13.80 7.33 -13.51
CA HIS A 85 12.59 8.14 -13.40
C HIS A 85 12.40 8.66 -11.98
N LYS A 86 11.61 9.73 -11.86
CA LYS A 86 11.18 10.29 -10.59
C LYS A 86 9.67 10.19 -10.47
N ILE A 87 9.19 10.03 -9.25
CA ILE A 87 7.75 10.09 -8.91
C ILE A 87 7.53 11.13 -7.83
N GLU A 88 6.34 11.72 -7.78
CA GLU A 88 5.98 12.71 -6.77
C GLU A 88 5.53 12.05 -5.48
N TYR A 89 4.66 11.03 -5.59
CA TYR A 89 4.10 10.33 -4.44
C TYR A 89 4.22 8.82 -4.59
N LEU A 90 4.74 8.19 -3.53
CA LEU A 90 4.59 6.77 -3.26
C LEU A 90 3.59 6.58 -2.12
N VAL A 91 2.51 5.88 -2.38
CA VAL A 91 1.53 5.47 -1.36
C VAL A 91 1.57 3.97 -1.23
N MET A 92 1.65 3.44 -0.02
CA MET A 92 1.84 2.01 0.15
C MET A 92 1.19 1.47 1.42
N ASN A 93 0.58 0.29 1.28
CA ASN A 93 0.37 -0.57 2.43
C ASN A 93 1.71 -1.16 2.87
N GLY A 94 2.21 -0.75 4.02
CA GLY A 94 3.52 -1.21 4.44
C GLY A 94 4.08 -0.51 5.66
N GLY A 95 5.19 -1.06 6.14
CA GLY A 95 5.87 -0.55 7.33
C GLY A 95 5.12 -0.81 8.63
N PHE A 96 5.79 -0.43 9.71
CA PHE A 96 5.29 -0.52 11.07
C PHE A 96 5.93 0.55 11.92
N VAL A 97 5.11 1.21 12.72
CA VAL A 97 5.56 2.21 13.69
C VAL A 97 5.48 1.58 15.07
N GLY A 98 6.64 1.30 15.65
CA GLY A 98 6.74 0.58 16.92
C GLY A 98 6.21 1.35 18.13
N CYS A 99 6.11 0.64 19.26
CA CYS A 99 5.70 1.20 20.56
C CYS A 99 6.69 2.24 21.11
N ASN A 100 7.88 2.37 20.51
CA ASN A 100 8.80 3.48 20.76
C ASN A 100 8.25 4.84 20.27
N ILE A 101 7.23 4.84 19.40
CA ILE A 101 6.60 6.06 18.86
C ILE A 101 5.08 6.05 19.09
N VAL A 102 4.42 4.90 18.89
CA VAL A 102 2.97 4.75 19.07
C VAL A 102 2.64 4.36 20.51
N LYS A 103 1.85 5.19 21.19
CA LYS A 103 1.46 4.95 22.59
C LYS A 103 0.28 3.98 22.71
N ASN A 104 -0.71 4.11 21.82
CA ASN A 104 -1.93 3.31 21.82
C ASN A 104 -1.85 2.27 20.71
N SER A 105 -1.06 1.21 20.91
CA SER A 105 -0.96 0.13 19.92
C SER A 105 -2.10 -0.87 20.04
N LEU A 106 -2.50 -1.47 18.92
CA LEU A 106 -3.40 -2.63 18.92
C LEU A 106 -2.80 -3.76 19.78
N ASP A 107 -3.65 -4.54 20.46
CA ASP A 107 -3.21 -5.55 21.44
C ASP A 107 -2.11 -6.49 20.91
N LYS A 108 -2.26 -6.98 19.68
CA LYS A 108 -1.29 -7.85 19.00
C LYS A 108 0.10 -7.22 18.75
N PHE A 109 0.21 -5.89 18.90
CA PHE A 109 1.43 -5.12 18.69
C PHE A 109 1.98 -4.49 19.97
N LYS A 110 1.34 -4.71 21.13
CA LYS A 110 1.84 -4.22 22.42
C LYS A 110 3.28 -4.67 22.67
N GLY A 111 4.12 -3.71 23.06
CA GLY A 111 5.55 -3.91 23.34
C GLY A 111 6.43 -4.12 22.11
N LYS A 112 5.88 -4.18 20.88
CA LYS A 112 6.68 -4.44 19.67
C LYS A 112 7.26 -3.15 19.10
N GLN A 113 8.54 -3.17 18.78
CA GLN A 113 9.21 -2.10 18.01
C GLN A 113 9.27 -2.41 16.52
N THR A 114 9.40 -3.70 16.19
CA THR A 114 9.52 -4.20 14.83
C THR A 114 8.57 -5.36 14.59
N VAL A 115 8.13 -5.54 13.34
CA VAL A 115 7.37 -6.70 12.89
C VAL A 115 7.69 -7.00 11.42
N ARG A 116 7.47 -8.24 10.98
CA ARG A 116 7.42 -8.53 9.54
C ARG A 116 6.18 -7.87 8.91
N THR A 117 6.33 -7.31 7.72
CA THR A 117 5.26 -6.72 6.91
C THR A 117 5.27 -7.36 5.53
N PHE A 118 4.11 -7.73 4.99
CA PHE A 118 4.00 -8.55 3.78
C PHE A 118 4.69 -7.88 2.59
N ASN A 119 4.23 -6.69 2.20
CA ASN A 119 4.67 -6.00 0.99
C ASN A 119 6.18 -5.67 1.01
N PHE A 120 6.71 -5.19 2.14
CA PHE A 120 8.16 -4.93 2.29
C PHE A 120 9.02 -6.22 2.30
N ASN A 121 8.40 -7.38 2.52
CA ASN A 121 9.07 -8.67 2.51
C ASN A 121 8.88 -9.45 1.20
N CYS A 122 8.01 -9.01 0.29
CA CYS A 122 7.91 -9.61 -1.05
C CYS A 122 9.24 -9.49 -1.80
N ASP A 123 9.89 -8.32 -1.69
CA ASP A 123 11.30 -8.13 -2.07
C ASP A 123 11.97 -7.12 -1.11
N VAL A 124 12.73 -7.65 -0.15
CA VAL A 124 13.43 -6.84 0.85
C VAL A 124 14.51 -5.95 0.21
N LYS A 125 15.16 -6.41 -0.86
CA LYS A 125 16.21 -5.63 -1.54
C LYS A 125 15.60 -4.46 -2.30
N ALA A 126 14.51 -4.70 -3.03
CA ALA A 126 13.78 -3.64 -3.71
C ALA A 126 13.21 -2.63 -2.71
N THR A 127 12.69 -3.10 -1.57
CA THR A 127 12.23 -2.23 -0.49
C THR A 127 13.35 -1.34 0.05
N ASP A 128 14.55 -1.90 0.29
CA ASP A 128 15.71 -1.13 0.73
C ASP A 128 16.08 -0.02 -0.26
N ILE A 129 16.09 -0.34 -1.56
CA ILE A 129 16.36 0.62 -2.64
C ILE A 129 15.30 1.73 -2.66
N VAL A 130 14.02 1.38 -2.63
CA VAL A 130 12.91 2.35 -2.70
C VAL A 130 12.94 3.31 -1.51
N LEU A 131 13.09 2.80 -0.28
CA LEU A 131 13.09 3.62 0.94
C LEU A 131 14.33 4.52 1.07
N LYS A 132 15.40 4.25 0.32
CA LYS A 132 16.60 5.10 0.23
C LYS A 132 16.57 6.05 -0.98
N SER A 133 15.73 5.78 -1.97
CA SER A 133 15.77 6.47 -3.26
C SER A 133 15.53 7.97 -3.13
N PRO A 134 16.39 8.85 -3.68
CA PRO A 134 16.14 10.28 -3.75
C PRO A 134 15.12 10.65 -4.84
N ASN A 135 14.72 9.71 -5.69
CA ASN A 135 13.86 9.93 -6.86
C ASN A 135 12.36 9.88 -6.53
N ILE A 136 12.00 9.98 -5.25
CA ILE A 136 10.62 10.01 -4.76
C ILE A 136 10.41 11.34 -4.04
N GLY A 137 9.32 12.07 -4.31
CA GLY A 137 8.97 13.26 -3.53
C GLY A 137 8.61 12.88 -2.09
N THR A 138 7.41 12.33 -1.93
CA THR A 138 6.79 11.96 -0.65
C THR A 138 6.48 10.47 -0.61
N ILE A 139 6.70 9.84 0.56
CA ILE A 139 6.30 8.46 0.83
C ILE A 139 5.25 8.45 1.94
N LEU A 140 4.06 7.93 1.64
CA LEU A 140 2.98 7.69 2.58
C LEU A 140 2.89 6.19 2.90
N LEU A 141 3.03 5.84 4.17
CA LEU A 141 2.88 4.47 4.65
C LEU A 141 1.61 4.33 5.48
N VAL A 142 0.69 3.50 5.00
CA VAL A 142 -0.50 3.10 5.75
C VAL A 142 -0.28 1.66 6.23
N GLY A 143 0.35 1.57 7.40
CA GLY A 143 0.92 0.34 7.89
C GLY A 143 0.03 -0.45 8.84
N LYS A 144 0.63 -1.50 9.42
CA LYS A 144 -0.05 -2.45 10.30
C LYS A 144 -0.74 -1.83 11.51
N ASN A 145 -0.24 -0.68 11.99
CA ASN A 145 -0.77 0.08 13.10
C ASN A 145 -2.27 0.38 12.97
N VAL A 146 -2.71 0.68 11.76
CA VAL A 146 -4.08 1.12 11.47
C VAL A 146 -4.83 0.08 10.65
N CYS A 147 -4.16 -0.57 9.70
CA CYS A 147 -4.77 -1.52 8.77
C CYS A 147 -5.39 -2.74 9.46
N HIS A 148 -4.86 -3.17 10.61
CA HIS A 148 -5.39 -4.30 11.37
C HIS A 148 -6.55 -3.95 12.31
N SER A 149 -6.97 -2.69 12.39
CA SER A 149 -8.11 -2.27 13.20
C SER A 149 -9.42 -2.84 12.66
N GLU A 150 -10.37 -3.14 13.55
CA GLU A 150 -11.73 -3.52 13.17
C GLU A 150 -12.51 -2.37 12.51
N LYS A 151 -12.08 -1.12 12.73
CA LYS A 151 -12.59 0.05 12.00
C LYS A 151 -12.42 -0.12 10.48
N ASN A 152 -11.35 -0.80 10.03
CA ASN A 152 -11.00 -0.98 8.63
C ASN A 152 -11.79 -2.11 7.94
N THR A 153 -13.10 -2.20 8.15
CA THR A 153 -13.93 -3.29 7.65
C THR A 153 -15.24 -2.77 7.06
N LEU A 154 -16.01 -3.64 6.38
CA LEU A 154 -17.34 -3.28 5.89
C LEU A 154 -18.26 -2.82 7.02
N ASN A 155 -18.21 -3.49 8.17
CA ASN A 155 -18.97 -3.10 9.37
C ASN A 155 -18.42 -1.82 10.04
N GLY A 156 -17.25 -1.35 9.61
CA GLY A 156 -16.63 -0.11 10.06
C GLY A 156 -16.80 1.00 9.02
N ILE A 157 -15.67 1.50 8.52
CA ILE A 157 -15.65 2.70 7.67
C ILE A 157 -16.10 2.47 6.21
N TRP A 158 -16.30 1.22 5.78
CA TRP A 158 -16.53 0.89 4.37
C TRP A 158 -17.99 0.64 3.99
N GLY A 159 -18.93 1.16 4.79
CA GLY A 159 -20.36 1.02 4.52
C GLY A 159 -20.80 1.57 3.16
N GLU A 160 -20.18 2.67 2.70
CA GLU A 160 -20.47 3.28 1.39
C GLU A 160 -19.89 2.47 0.22
N GLU A 161 -18.89 1.62 0.48
CA GLU A 161 -18.25 0.76 -0.52
C GLU A 161 -18.82 -0.68 -0.46
N LYS A 162 -20.00 -0.86 0.16
CA LYS A 162 -20.65 -2.16 0.35
C LYS A 162 -20.79 -2.94 -0.95
N GLU A 163 -21.26 -2.30 -2.01
CA GLU A 163 -21.46 -2.94 -3.32
C GLU A 163 -20.14 -3.51 -3.87
N LEU A 164 -19.05 -2.76 -3.74
CA LEU A 164 -17.71 -3.21 -4.16
C LEU A 164 -17.27 -4.43 -3.34
N LEU A 165 -17.42 -4.39 -2.02
CA LEU A 165 -16.97 -5.47 -1.14
C LEU A 165 -17.82 -6.74 -1.29
N GLU A 166 -19.14 -6.61 -1.47
CA GLU A 166 -20.05 -7.74 -1.68
C GLU A 166 -19.83 -8.40 -3.05
N LYS A 167 -19.51 -7.63 -4.10
CA LYS A 167 -19.13 -8.15 -5.43
C LYS A 167 -18.01 -9.19 -5.34
N TYR A 168 -17.05 -8.97 -4.44
CA TYR A 168 -15.91 -9.87 -4.23
C TYR A 168 -16.12 -10.87 -3.08
N HIS A 169 -17.35 -11.04 -2.62
CA HIS A 169 -17.73 -11.96 -1.53
C HIS A 169 -16.89 -11.78 -0.27
N VAL A 170 -16.50 -10.54 0.02
CA VAL A 170 -15.68 -10.21 1.17
C VAL A 170 -16.49 -10.35 2.45
N LYS A 171 -15.96 -11.11 3.41
CA LYS A 171 -16.55 -11.17 4.76
C LYS A 171 -16.63 -9.77 5.36
N PRO A 172 -17.73 -9.39 6.05
CA PRO A 172 -17.88 -8.05 6.59
C PRO A 172 -16.78 -7.60 7.57
N THR A 173 -16.01 -8.54 8.10
CA THR A 173 -14.90 -8.33 9.04
C THR A 173 -13.51 -8.46 8.42
N LYS A 174 -13.37 -8.66 7.09
CA LYS A 174 -12.07 -8.63 6.41
C LYS A 174 -11.56 -7.18 6.41
N ARG A 175 -10.29 -7.02 6.77
CA ARG A 175 -9.62 -5.72 6.80
C ARG A 175 -9.18 -5.38 5.39
N GLN A 176 -9.52 -4.18 4.91
CA GLN A 176 -9.19 -3.73 3.57
C GLN A 176 -7.87 -2.94 3.62
N HIS A 177 -6.75 -3.65 3.55
CA HIS A 177 -5.44 -3.08 3.83
C HIS A 177 -5.03 -2.10 2.72
N ASP A 178 -5.14 -2.51 1.48
CA ASP A 178 -4.72 -1.74 0.32
C ASP A 178 -5.72 -0.64 -0.03
N MET A 179 -7.02 -0.89 0.14
CA MET A 179 -8.06 0.11 -0.07
C MET A 179 -7.94 1.29 0.91
N LEU A 180 -7.58 1.04 2.18
CA LEU A 180 -7.31 2.10 3.14
C LEU A 180 -6.09 2.95 2.74
N ALA A 181 -5.02 2.28 2.28
CA ALA A 181 -3.85 2.99 1.76
C ALA A 181 -4.21 3.85 0.56
N CYS A 182 -5.02 3.32 -0.37
CA CYS A 182 -5.48 4.04 -1.55
C CYS A 182 -6.31 5.27 -1.17
N ARG A 183 -7.36 5.13 -0.35
CA ARG A 183 -8.20 6.27 0.06
C ARG A 183 -7.37 7.39 0.66
N GLU A 184 -6.50 7.07 1.61
CA GLU A 184 -5.70 8.07 2.31
C GLU A 184 -4.64 8.71 1.40
N GLY A 185 -4.09 7.95 0.46
CA GLY A 185 -3.22 8.46 -0.60
C GLY A 185 -3.93 9.48 -1.48
N LEU A 186 -5.16 9.20 -1.91
CA LEU A 186 -5.94 10.13 -2.72
C LEU A 186 -6.24 11.44 -1.97
N ILE A 187 -6.54 11.35 -0.68
CA ILE A 187 -6.77 12.53 0.17
C ILE A 187 -5.49 13.37 0.29
N LEU A 188 -4.35 12.73 0.57
CA LEU A 188 -3.07 13.42 0.71
C LEU A 188 -2.68 14.18 -0.57
N ILE A 189 -2.92 13.58 -1.73
CA ILE A 189 -2.57 14.14 -3.04
C ILE A 189 -3.59 15.20 -3.50
N GLY A 190 -4.78 15.24 -2.88
CA GLY A 190 -5.87 16.16 -3.26
C GLY A 190 -6.75 15.64 -4.40
N LEU A 191 -6.69 14.34 -4.70
CA LEU A 191 -7.56 13.67 -5.67
C LEU A 191 -8.88 13.19 -5.07
N LEU A 192 -9.00 13.22 -3.73
CA LEU A 192 -10.24 12.93 -3.02
C LEU A 192 -10.49 14.02 -1.96
N THR A 193 -11.64 14.69 -2.05
CA THR A 193 -12.02 15.75 -1.11
C THR A 193 -12.81 15.17 0.06
N GLU A 194 -12.09 14.47 0.94
CA GLU A 194 -12.65 13.87 2.16
C GLU A 194 -11.68 14.05 3.33
N PRO A 195 -12.15 14.05 4.59
CA PRO A 195 -11.26 14.02 5.73
C PRO A 195 -10.52 12.68 5.81
N SER A 196 -9.22 12.76 6.08
CA SER A 196 -8.42 11.59 6.44
C SER A 196 -8.93 10.96 7.74
N TYR A 197 -8.98 9.62 7.79
CA TYR A 197 -9.35 8.87 8.99
C TYR A 197 -8.18 8.67 9.96
N LEU A 198 -6.97 9.01 9.56
CA LEU A 198 -5.75 8.58 10.22
C LEU A 198 -4.91 9.75 10.71
N ASN A 199 -4.22 9.52 11.82
CA ASN A 199 -3.17 10.40 12.31
C ASN A 199 -1.82 9.95 11.76
N TYR A 200 -1.00 10.89 11.32
CA TYR A 200 0.29 10.62 10.71
C TYR A 200 1.44 11.23 11.49
N LYS A 201 2.62 10.60 11.39
CA LYS A 201 3.89 11.17 11.84
C LYS A 201 4.97 11.02 10.79
N ALA A 202 5.83 12.03 10.70
CA ALA A 202 7.09 11.92 10.00
C ALA A 202 8.04 11.01 10.81
N VAL A 203 8.42 9.89 10.22
CA VAL A 203 9.33 8.90 10.82
C VAL A 203 10.33 8.42 9.77
N ARG A 204 11.34 7.68 10.20
CA ARG A 204 12.27 6.97 9.33
C ARG A 204 12.13 5.47 9.55
N PRO A 205 11.80 4.67 8.53
CA PRO A 205 11.79 3.22 8.64
C PRO A 205 13.16 2.69 9.03
N TYR A 206 13.23 1.48 9.57
CA TYR A 206 14.47 0.70 9.66
C TYR A 206 14.14 -0.79 9.63
N ASN A 207 15.13 -1.62 9.29
CA ASN A 207 15.02 -3.07 9.40
C ASN A 207 16.06 -3.64 10.37
N THR A 208 15.86 -4.89 10.81
CA THR A 208 16.71 -5.58 11.79
C THR A 208 17.73 -6.53 11.17
N GLY A 209 17.97 -6.42 9.86
CA GLY A 209 18.79 -7.35 9.10
C GLY A 209 18.02 -8.55 8.58
N LEU A 210 18.63 -9.29 7.64
CA LEU A 210 17.99 -10.45 7.00
C LEU A 210 17.98 -11.67 7.92
N LYS A 211 16.83 -12.33 7.98
CA LYS A 211 16.62 -13.66 8.55
C LYS A 211 16.02 -14.55 7.45
N GLY A 212 16.90 -15.19 6.68
CA GLY A 212 16.53 -15.84 5.43
C GLY A 212 16.28 -14.79 4.34
N ASN A 213 15.13 -14.86 3.68
CA ASN A 213 14.68 -13.89 2.68
C ASN A 213 13.81 -12.76 3.27
N MET A 214 13.62 -12.73 4.59
CA MET A 214 12.73 -11.78 5.26
C MET A 214 13.49 -10.93 6.30
N THR A 215 12.89 -9.80 6.68
CA THR A 215 13.32 -8.94 7.79
C THR A 215 12.12 -8.38 8.55
N GLU A 216 12.36 -7.86 9.73
CA GLU A 216 11.38 -7.09 10.49
C GLU A 216 11.62 -5.60 10.31
N TRP A 217 10.52 -4.85 10.25
CA TRP A 217 10.53 -3.42 10.02
C TRP A 217 9.96 -2.69 11.22
N GLY A 218 10.60 -1.58 11.57
CA GLY A 218 10.12 -0.63 12.56
C GLY A 218 10.29 0.79 12.06
N SER A 219 10.07 1.76 12.96
CA SER A 219 10.25 3.17 12.67
C SER A 219 10.98 3.87 13.83
N THR A 220 11.80 4.84 13.49
CA THR A 220 12.61 5.64 14.41
C THR A 220 12.67 7.09 13.91
N VAL A 221 13.33 7.98 14.65
CA VAL A 221 13.62 9.35 14.23
C VAL A 221 14.94 9.45 13.46
N THR A 222 15.86 8.49 13.66
CA THR A 222 17.19 8.45 13.05
C THR A 222 17.43 7.12 12.35
N SER A 223 17.52 7.14 11.02
CA SER A 223 17.89 5.97 10.23
C SER A 223 18.47 6.40 8.87
N PRO A 224 19.18 5.49 8.16
CA PRO A 224 19.71 5.78 6.82
C PRO A 224 18.61 5.89 5.76
N TYR A 225 17.38 5.47 6.07
CA TYR A 225 16.24 5.61 5.18
C TYR A 225 15.70 7.05 5.21
N ARG A 226 14.96 7.39 4.15
CA ARG A 226 14.31 8.70 4.07
C ARG A 226 13.19 8.84 5.08
N SER A 227 12.83 10.08 5.37
CA SER A 227 11.64 10.36 6.15
C SER A 227 10.39 10.02 5.33
N VAL A 228 9.44 9.35 5.96
CA VAL A 228 8.15 8.96 5.41
C VAL A 228 7.04 9.51 6.31
N LEU A 229 5.86 9.75 5.74
CA LEU A 229 4.66 10.02 6.48
C LEU A 229 3.99 8.68 6.81
N ALA A 230 4.05 8.23 8.06
CA ALA A 230 3.48 6.94 8.47
C ALA A 230 2.22 7.13 9.31
N ALA A 231 1.17 6.37 9.01
CA ALA A 231 -0.04 6.31 9.81
C ALA A 231 0.28 5.66 11.18
N VAL A 232 -0.07 6.35 12.25
CA VAL A 232 0.24 5.94 13.64
C VAL A 232 -0.99 5.60 14.46
N ASP A 233 -2.14 6.19 14.14
CA ASP A 233 -3.39 5.97 14.87
C ASP A 233 -4.61 6.33 13.99
N TRP A 234 -5.80 5.94 14.45
CA TRP A 234 -7.06 6.42 13.93
C TRP A 234 -7.41 7.78 14.56
N LYS A 235 -8.20 8.58 13.85
CA LYS A 235 -8.93 9.71 14.42
C LYS A 235 -10.17 9.26 15.19
#